data_AF-A0A8R2NRF1-F1
#
_entry.id   AF-A0A8R2NRF1-F1
#
_cell.length_a   1.000
_cell.length_b   1.000
_cell.length_c   1.000
_cell.angle_alpha   90.00
_cell.angle_beta   90.00
_cell.angle_gamma   90.00
#
_symmetry.space_group_name_H-M   'P 1'
#
loop_
_entity.id
_entity.type
_entity.pdbx_description
1 polymer ?
#
loop_
_entity_poly.entity_id
_entity_poly.type
_entity_poly.pdbx_seq_one_letter_code
_entity_poly.pdbx_strand_id
1 'polypeptide(L)'
;MTELDIELKKPRIASKQISRSNYQTTSIENYYKLSIYIPLLDNIITDLKSRFLNEKYHAISKLPLLLPRFIIKSDTNNTDILLKIIKEHFTFEDSNIIDALELKTELQLWKSSWIRKKNEGECIDCDAIKCISDCSEIIFPNIKKLLGIMACLPISVASAERSFSTLRRLKTWLRSKMGQDRLCGLALLHIYQEINIPVDEIIERFSRMKNRKIDFVL
;
A
#
# COMPACT_ATOMS: atom_id res chain seq x y z
N MET A 1 13.49 7.05 -34.93
CA MET A 1 12.71 5.86 -35.36
C MET A 1 13.52 4.94 -36.28
N THR A 2 14.85 5.03 -36.21
CA THR A 2 15.85 4.31 -37.03
C THR A 2 16.90 3.61 -36.17
N GLU A 3 16.74 3.57 -34.84
CA GLU A 3 17.71 2.95 -33.90
C GLU A 3 17.39 1.49 -33.57
N LEU A 4 16.23 0.98 -34.00
CA LEU A 4 15.84 -0.41 -33.82
C LEU A 4 15.71 -1.01 -35.22
N ASP A 5 16.61 -1.92 -35.59
CA ASP A 5 16.63 -2.70 -36.84
C ASP A 5 15.42 -3.67 -36.93
N ILE A 6 14.21 -3.15 -36.75
CA ILE A 6 12.96 -3.91 -36.71
C ILE A 6 12.04 -3.34 -37.78
N GLU A 7 11.78 -4.12 -38.83
CA GLU A 7 10.77 -3.79 -39.83
C GLU A 7 9.36 -3.92 -39.24
N LEU A 8 8.67 -2.79 -39.06
CA LEU A 8 7.28 -2.77 -38.62
C LEU A 8 6.37 -3.29 -39.73
N LYS A 9 5.85 -4.51 -39.59
CA LYS A 9 4.86 -5.10 -40.52
C LYS A 9 3.52 -5.32 -39.82
N LYS A 10 2.43 -5.25 -40.58
CA LYS A 10 1.08 -5.56 -40.09
C LYS A 10 0.97 -7.08 -39.86
N PRO A 11 0.40 -7.55 -38.74
CA PRO A 11 0.07 -8.96 -38.56
C PRO A 11 -0.91 -9.43 -39.64
N ARG A 12 -0.82 -10.70 -40.03
CA ARG A 12 -1.77 -11.30 -40.97
C ARG A 12 -3.19 -11.19 -40.42
N ILE A 13 -4.10 -10.60 -41.19
CA ILE A 13 -5.54 -10.56 -40.89
C ILE A 13 -6.18 -11.82 -41.47
N ALA A 14 -6.84 -12.62 -40.64
CA ALA A 14 -7.67 -13.73 -41.09
C ALA A 14 -9.14 -13.31 -41.12
N SER A 15 -9.94 -13.88 -42.04
CA SER A 15 -11.37 -13.58 -42.16
C SER A 15 -12.16 -13.90 -40.89
N LYS A 16 -11.72 -14.89 -40.11
CA LYS A 16 -12.32 -15.28 -38.83
C LYS A 16 -11.23 -15.30 -37.76
N GLN A 17 -11.35 -14.41 -36.78
CA GLN A 17 -10.39 -14.28 -35.68
C GLN A 17 -11.18 -14.06 -34.38
N ILE A 18 -10.99 -14.95 -33.41
CA ILE A 18 -11.82 -15.00 -32.18
C ILE A 18 -11.18 -14.20 -31.05
N SER A 19 -9.85 -14.19 -30.97
CA SER A 19 -9.10 -13.62 -29.83
C SER A 19 -8.37 -12.31 -30.12
N ARG A 20 -8.49 -11.76 -31.35
CA ARG A 20 -7.82 -10.51 -31.75
C ARG A 20 -8.73 -9.65 -32.62
N SER A 21 -8.62 -8.33 -32.43
CA SER A 21 -9.36 -7.34 -33.19
C SER A 21 -8.83 -7.19 -34.62
N ASN A 22 -9.74 -7.25 -35.61
CA ASN A 22 -9.42 -7.19 -37.04
C ASN A 22 -9.63 -5.77 -37.61
N TYR A 23 -8.80 -4.81 -37.18
CA TYR A 23 -8.88 -3.45 -37.72
C TYR A 23 -8.42 -3.38 -39.19
N GLN A 24 -9.34 -3.01 -40.07
CA GLN A 24 -9.03 -2.69 -41.46
C GLN A 24 -8.50 -1.25 -41.51
N THR A 25 -7.20 -1.10 -41.71
CA THR A 25 -6.50 0.18 -41.77
C THR A 25 -5.55 0.17 -42.96
N THR A 26 -5.40 1.34 -43.58
CA THR A 26 -4.50 1.58 -44.73
C THR A 26 -3.05 1.78 -44.32
N SER A 27 -2.80 2.34 -43.13
CA SER A 27 -1.45 2.54 -42.57
C SER A 27 -1.15 1.55 -41.44
N ILE A 28 0.12 1.11 -41.37
CA ILE A 28 0.68 0.27 -40.29
C ILE A 28 0.60 1.00 -38.95
N GLU A 29 0.87 2.30 -38.93
CA GLU A 29 0.79 3.14 -37.74
C GLU A 29 -0.63 3.14 -37.17
N ASN A 30 -1.63 3.35 -38.03
CA ASN A 30 -3.04 3.34 -37.63
C ASN A 30 -3.49 1.97 -37.10
N TYR A 31 -2.94 0.87 -37.62
CA TYR A 31 -3.23 -0.46 -37.09
C TYR A 31 -2.76 -0.60 -35.65
N TYR A 32 -1.51 -0.26 -35.36
CA TYR A 32 -0.95 -0.37 -34.00
C TYR A 32 -1.55 0.66 -33.04
N LYS A 33 -1.92 1.84 -33.55
CA LYS A 33 -2.66 2.84 -32.78
C LYS A 33 -3.98 2.30 -32.25
N LEU A 34 -4.77 1.64 -33.10
CA LEU A 34 -6.09 1.09 -32.73
C LEU A 34 -6.00 -0.22 -31.96
N SER A 35 -5.06 -1.10 -32.32
CA SER A 35 -4.98 -2.45 -31.73
C SER A 35 -4.22 -2.54 -30.42
N ILE A 36 -3.26 -1.65 -30.19
CA ILE A 36 -2.38 -1.69 -29.02
C ILE A 36 -2.47 -0.38 -28.25
N TYR A 37 -2.17 0.74 -28.89
CA TYR A 37 -1.96 2.00 -28.17
C TYR A 37 -3.23 2.49 -27.45
N ILE A 38 -4.37 2.58 -28.16
CA ILE A 38 -5.63 3.03 -27.56
C ILE A 38 -6.10 2.06 -26.46
N PRO A 39 -6.20 0.72 -26.69
CA PRO A 39 -6.57 -0.21 -25.63
C PRO A 39 -5.63 -0.18 -24.42
N LEU A 40 -4.32 -0.03 -24.64
CA LEU A 40 -3.34 0.11 -23.57
C LEU A 40 -3.60 1.39 -22.76
N LEU A 41 -3.81 2.52 -23.43
CA LEU A 41 -4.13 3.78 -22.76
C LEU A 41 -5.44 3.68 -21.98
N ASP A 42 -6.48 3.12 -22.58
CA ASP A 42 -7.78 2.95 -21.94
C ASP A 42 -7.66 2.06 -20.69
N ASN A 43 -6.88 0.98 -20.77
CA ASN A 43 -6.57 0.13 -19.61
C ASN A 43 -5.81 0.90 -18.54
N ILE A 44 -4.76 1.65 -18.90
CA ILE A 44 -4.00 2.47 -17.94
C ILE A 44 -4.93 3.50 -17.27
N ILE A 45 -5.77 4.18 -18.03
CA ILE A 45 -6.74 5.14 -17.50
C ILE A 45 -7.73 4.44 -16.58
N THR A 46 -8.21 3.26 -16.94
CA THR A 46 -9.15 2.47 -16.14
C THR A 46 -8.52 1.99 -14.83
N ASP A 47 -7.26 1.56 -14.88
CA ASP A 47 -6.47 1.19 -13.71
C ASP A 47 -6.23 2.39 -12.79
N LEU A 48 -5.88 3.55 -13.35
CA LEU A 48 -5.72 4.78 -12.57
C LEU A 48 -7.04 5.21 -11.92
N LYS A 49 -8.15 5.18 -12.66
CA LYS A 49 -9.48 5.49 -12.14
C LYS A 49 -9.88 4.54 -11.02
N SER A 50 -9.75 3.23 -11.23
CA SER A 50 -10.12 2.23 -10.22
C SER A 50 -9.25 2.31 -8.96
N ARG A 51 -7.97 2.69 -9.08
CA ARG A 51 -7.06 2.86 -7.94
C ARG A 51 -7.32 4.15 -7.17
N PHE A 52 -7.47 5.29 -7.85
CA PHE A 52 -7.47 6.61 -7.22
C PHE A 52 -8.87 7.23 -7.02
N LEU A 53 -9.89 6.80 -7.76
CA LEU A 53 -11.27 7.29 -7.61
C LEU A 53 -12.13 6.36 -6.74
N ASN A 54 -11.51 5.42 -6.03
CA ASN A 54 -12.21 4.56 -5.07
C ASN A 54 -12.52 5.35 -3.79
N GLU A 55 -13.70 5.12 -3.20
CA GLU A 55 -14.11 5.69 -1.90
C GLU A 55 -13.05 5.49 -0.81
N LYS A 56 -12.39 4.32 -0.80
CA LYS A 56 -11.31 4.01 0.15
C LYS A 56 -10.11 4.96 -0.01
N TYR A 57 -9.71 5.24 -1.25
CA TYR A 57 -8.63 6.19 -1.51
C TYR A 57 -9.07 7.61 -1.16
N HIS A 58 -10.32 7.97 -1.47
CA HIS A 58 -10.87 9.26 -1.06
C HIS A 58 -10.77 9.44 0.46
N ALA A 59 -11.11 8.43 1.26
CA ALA A 59 -10.95 8.46 2.71
C ALA A 59 -9.48 8.68 3.15
N ILE A 60 -8.56 7.89 2.60
CA ILE A 60 -7.12 8.00 2.89
C ILE A 60 -6.56 9.36 2.49
N SER A 61 -7.00 9.91 1.36
CA SER A 61 -6.54 11.21 0.84
C SER A 61 -6.88 12.38 1.76
N LYS A 62 -7.81 12.20 2.70
CA LYS A 62 -8.21 13.20 3.69
C LYS A 62 -7.46 13.07 5.02
N LEU A 63 -6.82 11.94 5.33
CA LEU A 63 -6.01 11.78 6.55
C LEU A 63 -4.90 12.83 6.70
N PRO A 64 -4.23 13.30 5.62
CA PRO A 64 -3.26 14.39 5.73
C PRO A 64 -3.82 15.69 6.33
N LEU A 65 -5.14 15.89 6.40
CA LEU A 65 -5.75 17.01 7.11
C LEU A 65 -5.39 17.04 8.60
N LEU A 66 -4.97 15.91 9.19
CA LEU A 66 -4.50 15.84 10.58
C LEU A 66 -3.13 16.49 10.79
N LEU A 67 -2.35 16.69 9.72
CA LEU A 67 -1.02 17.28 9.83
C LEU A 67 -1.12 18.78 10.15
N PRO A 68 -0.16 19.35 10.91
CA PRO A 68 -0.23 20.73 11.39
C PRO A 68 -0.41 21.76 10.27
N ARG A 69 0.27 21.55 9.14
CA ARG A 69 0.19 22.41 7.95
C ARG A 69 -1.23 22.56 7.40
N PHE A 70 -2.04 21.51 7.52
CA PHE A 70 -3.39 21.47 6.96
C PHE A 70 -4.45 21.77 8.02
N ILE A 71 -4.31 21.27 9.25
CA ILE A 71 -5.31 21.47 10.29
C ILE A 71 -5.43 22.93 10.75
N ILE A 72 -4.33 23.68 10.72
CA ILE A 72 -4.35 25.11 11.05
C ILE A 72 -5.20 25.88 10.03
N LYS A 73 -5.17 25.46 8.76
CA LYS A 73 -5.91 26.10 7.65
C LYS A 73 -7.31 25.51 7.44
N SER A 74 -7.66 24.41 8.13
CA SER A 74 -8.91 23.72 7.86
C SER A 74 -10.11 24.43 8.49
N ASP A 75 -11.16 24.66 7.70
CA ASP A 75 -12.46 25.13 8.19
C ASP A 75 -13.25 24.04 8.92
N THR A 76 -14.30 24.44 9.65
CA THR A 76 -15.20 23.53 10.37
C THR A 76 -15.83 22.47 9.46
N ASN A 77 -16.18 22.85 8.23
CA ASN A 77 -16.73 21.92 7.23
C ASN A 77 -15.74 20.79 6.89
N ASN A 78 -14.44 21.08 6.78
CA ASN A 78 -13.42 20.07 6.51
C ASN A 78 -13.26 19.09 7.68
N THR A 79 -13.42 19.58 8.92
CA THR A 79 -13.38 18.72 10.11
C THR A 79 -14.61 17.82 10.20
N ASP A 80 -15.80 18.29 9.83
CA ASP A 80 -17.01 17.47 9.82
C ASP A 80 -16.96 16.39 8.72
N ILE A 81 -16.39 16.72 7.55
CA ILE A 81 -16.13 15.74 6.48
C ILE A 81 -15.14 14.67 6.95
N LEU A 82 -14.05 15.07 7.63
CA LEU A 82 -13.06 14.14 8.18
C LEU A 82 -13.69 13.21 9.23
N LEU A 83 -14.51 13.75 10.14
CA LEU A 83 -15.23 12.97 11.14
C LEU A 83 -16.15 11.92 10.50
N LYS A 84 -16.90 12.30 9.47
CA LYS A 84 -17.77 11.38 8.72
C LYS A 84 -16.95 10.24 8.10
N ILE A 85 -15.86 10.58 7.42
CA ILE A 85 -14.97 9.61 6.77
C ILE A 85 -14.35 8.64 7.77
N ILE A 86 -13.89 9.15 8.92
CA ILE A 86 -13.29 8.32 9.97
C ILE A 86 -14.32 7.32 10.51
N LYS A 87 -15.55 7.78 10.72
CA LYS A 87 -16.65 6.93 11.19
C LYS A 87 -17.07 5.85 10.19
N GLU A 88 -17.01 6.14 8.89
CA GLU A 88 -17.44 5.21 7.84
C GLU A 88 -16.35 4.18 7.49
N HIS A 89 -15.07 4.54 7.56
CA HIS A 89 -13.98 3.73 7.02
C HIS A 89 -12.94 3.24 8.04
N PHE A 90 -12.91 3.82 9.25
CA PHE A 90 -11.91 3.49 10.27
C PHE A 90 -12.54 2.98 11.58
N THR A 91 -13.77 2.46 11.51
CA THR A 91 -14.37 1.68 12.59
C THR A 91 -13.67 0.32 12.68
N PHE A 92 -12.86 0.15 13.71
CA PHE A 92 -12.20 -1.12 13.97
C PHE A 92 -13.23 -2.14 14.45
N GLU A 93 -13.19 -3.36 13.91
CA GLU A 93 -14.14 -4.45 14.17
C GLU A 93 -14.24 -4.83 15.67
N ASP A 94 -13.24 -4.47 16.50
CA ASP A 94 -13.22 -4.71 17.94
C ASP A 94 -13.52 -3.47 18.81
N SER A 95 -13.78 -2.29 18.22
CA SER A 95 -14.05 -1.08 18.99
C SER A 95 -15.22 -0.27 18.44
N ASN A 96 -16.37 -0.40 19.09
CA ASN A 96 -17.42 0.61 19.13
C ASN A 96 -16.98 1.91 19.86
N ILE A 97 -15.69 2.31 19.82
CA ILE A 97 -15.07 3.24 20.78
C ILE A 97 -14.31 4.39 20.10
N ILE A 98 -14.83 4.92 19.00
CA ILE A 98 -14.52 6.32 18.66
C ILE A 98 -15.84 7.04 18.80
N ASP A 99 -16.09 7.59 19.99
CA ASP A 99 -17.18 8.54 20.14
C ASP A 99 -16.88 9.71 19.19
N ALA A 100 -17.81 9.97 18.28
CA ALA A 100 -17.68 11.08 17.33
C ALA A 100 -17.51 12.41 18.06
N LEU A 101 -18.06 12.52 19.29
CA LEU A 101 -17.87 13.68 20.15
C LEU A 101 -16.44 13.76 20.69
N GLU A 102 -15.86 12.66 21.20
CA GLU A 102 -14.48 12.60 21.67
C GLU A 102 -13.47 12.93 20.56
N LEU A 103 -13.65 12.36 19.37
CA LEU A 103 -12.79 12.67 18.25
C LEU A 103 -12.92 14.14 17.82
N LYS A 104 -14.13 14.70 17.86
CA LYS A 104 -14.36 16.10 17.53
C LYS A 104 -13.67 17.04 18.53
N THR A 105 -13.76 16.76 19.82
CA THR A 105 -13.09 17.56 20.85
C THR A 105 -11.57 17.42 20.74
N GLU A 106 -11.05 16.21 20.53
CA GLU A 106 -9.63 15.97 20.26
C GLU A 106 -9.15 16.78 19.05
N LEU A 107 -9.89 16.77 17.93
CA LEU A 107 -9.52 17.52 16.73
C LEU A 107 -9.48 19.04 16.96
N GLN A 108 -10.42 19.57 17.75
CA GLN A 108 -10.44 20.99 18.11
C GLN A 108 -9.26 21.36 19.01
N LEU A 109 -8.96 20.53 20.01
CA LEU A 109 -7.80 20.70 20.90
C LEU A 109 -6.48 20.55 20.15
N TRP A 110 -6.42 19.62 19.20
CA TRP A 110 -5.26 19.42 18.34
C TRP A 110 -5.01 20.65 17.48
N LYS A 111 -6.05 21.17 16.81
CA LYS A 111 -5.97 22.43 16.05
C LYS A 111 -5.50 23.60 16.93
N SER A 112 -6.08 23.79 18.11
CA SER A 112 -5.68 24.90 18.99
C SER A 112 -4.26 24.74 19.51
N SER A 113 -3.81 23.52 19.80
CA SER A 113 -2.42 23.25 20.22
C SER A 113 -1.40 23.64 19.15
N TRP A 114 -1.68 23.35 17.87
CA TRP A 114 -0.81 23.70 16.75
C TRP A 114 -0.86 25.17 16.39
N ILE A 115 -2.00 25.83 16.57
CA ILE A 115 -2.10 27.30 16.45
C ILE A 115 -1.23 27.97 17.52
N ARG A 116 -1.27 27.47 18.76
CA ARG A 116 -0.43 27.99 19.85
C ARG A 116 1.06 27.82 19.53
N LYS A 117 1.48 26.60 19.17
CA LYS A 117 2.87 26.31 18.76
C LYS A 117 3.34 27.18 17.60
N LYS A 118 2.47 27.42 16.60
CA LYS A 118 2.74 28.35 15.50
C LYS A 118 2.98 29.77 15.99
N ASN A 119 2.17 30.26 16.92
CA ASN A 119 2.30 31.61 17.47
C ASN A 119 3.54 31.75 18.36
N GLU A 120 3.98 30.66 18.98
CA GLU A 120 5.23 30.57 19.75
C GLU A 120 6.49 30.47 18.86
N GLY A 121 6.32 30.37 17.53
CA GLY A 121 7.43 30.32 16.57
C GLY A 121 7.99 28.92 16.30
N GLU A 122 7.31 27.85 16.73
CA GLU A 122 7.73 26.48 16.45
C GLU A 122 7.54 26.11 14.96
N CYS A 123 8.34 25.15 14.49
CA CYS A 123 8.21 24.61 13.14
C CYS A 123 6.94 23.77 13.01
N ILE A 124 6.12 24.09 12.01
CA ILE A 124 4.81 23.47 11.74
C ILE A 124 4.92 22.41 10.63
N ASP A 125 6.04 22.38 9.91
CA ASP A 125 6.28 21.37 8.87
C ASP A 125 6.77 20.09 9.55
N CYS A 126 5.79 19.31 10.02
CA CYS A 126 6.02 18.03 10.65
C CYS A 126 5.39 16.92 9.80
N ASP A 127 6.20 15.91 9.48
CA ASP A 127 5.73 14.68 8.88
C ASP A 127 4.89 13.86 9.86
N ALA A 128 4.11 12.91 9.34
CA ALA A 128 3.30 11.99 10.15
C ALA A 128 4.07 11.37 11.32
N ILE A 129 5.31 10.94 11.07
CA ILE A 129 6.18 10.27 12.06
C ILE A 129 6.56 11.23 13.19
N LYS A 130 6.92 12.47 12.85
CA LYS A 130 7.26 13.50 13.84
C LYS A 130 6.01 13.96 14.60
N CYS A 131 4.87 14.04 13.93
CA CYS A 131 3.60 14.30 14.62
C CYS A 131 3.26 13.20 15.63
N ILE A 132 3.55 11.92 15.32
CA ILE A 132 3.32 10.81 16.26
C ILE A 132 4.22 10.93 17.50
N SER A 133 5.50 11.31 17.34
CA SER A 133 6.41 11.49 18.49
C SER A 133 5.97 12.62 19.41
N ASP A 134 5.47 13.71 18.83
CA ASP A 134 5.06 14.91 19.57
C ASP A 134 3.62 14.80 20.12
N CYS A 135 2.87 13.77 19.70
CA CYS A 135 1.48 13.56 20.09
C CYS A 135 1.39 12.80 21.43
N SER A 136 0.85 13.47 22.45
CA SER A 136 0.55 12.86 23.74
C SER A 136 -0.59 11.86 23.61
N GLU A 137 -0.32 10.60 23.93
CA GLU A 137 -1.31 9.51 23.89
C GLU A 137 -2.45 9.69 24.89
N ILE A 138 -2.20 10.40 25.99
CA ILE A 138 -3.18 10.68 27.03
C ILE A 138 -4.19 11.72 26.57
N ILE A 139 -3.72 12.74 25.83
CA ILE A 139 -4.55 13.89 25.42
C ILE A 139 -5.21 13.62 24.07
N PHE A 140 -4.54 12.88 23.18
CA PHE A 140 -4.93 12.69 21.79
C PHE A 140 -4.89 11.21 21.37
N PRO A 141 -5.57 10.29 22.10
CA PRO A 141 -5.49 8.86 21.84
C PRO A 141 -5.99 8.49 20.43
N ASN A 142 -7.07 9.10 19.95
CA ASN A 142 -7.64 8.79 18.65
C ASN A 142 -6.81 9.39 17.52
N ILE A 143 -6.33 10.63 17.69
CA ILE A 143 -5.45 11.27 16.70
C ILE A 143 -4.13 10.51 16.57
N LYS A 144 -3.53 10.04 17.67
CA LYS A 144 -2.30 9.25 17.62
C LYS A 144 -2.49 7.95 16.84
N LYS A 145 -3.61 7.25 17.04
CA LYS A 145 -3.96 6.05 16.24
C LYS A 145 -4.10 6.39 14.75
N LEU A 146 -4.85 7.46 14.42
CA LEU A 146 -5.05 7.88 13.03
C LEU A 146 -3.75 8.30 12.33
N LEU A 147 -2.87 9.01 13.04
CA LEU A 147 -1.53 9.34 12.55
C LEU A 147 -0.69 8.08 12.34
N GLY A 148 -0.78 7.09 13.24
CA GLY A 148 -0.15 5.78 13.09
C GLY A 148 -0.61 5.04 11.83
N ILE A 149 -1.92 4.98 11.60
CA ILE A 149 -2.48 4.42 10.36
C ILE A 149 -1.91 5.14 9.15
N MET A 150 -1.94 6.48 9.16
CA MET A 150 -1.41 7.28 8.05
C MET A 150 0.08 7.01 7.79
N ALA A 151 0.89 6.83 8.84
CA ALA A 151 2.32 6.52 8.70
C ALA A 151 2.57 5.09 8.18
N CYS A 152 1.67 4.14 8.47
CA CYS A 152 1.76 2.76 7.99
C CYS A 152 1.18 2.54 6.60
N LEU A 153 0.39 3.48 6.06
CA LEU A 153 -0.19 3.35 4.74
C LEU A 153 0.90 3.41 3.66
N PRO A 154 1.02 2.37 2.81
CA PRO A 154 1.96 2.40 1.71
C PRO A 154 1.46 3.37 0.64
N ILE A 155 1.91 4.63 0.71
CA ILE A 155 1.58 5.67 -0.29
C ILE A 155 2.33 5.40 -1.61
N SER A 156 3.40 4.59 -1.59
CA SER A 156 4.17 4.23 -2.79
C SER A 156 4.51 2.74 -2.85
N VAL A 157 4.69 2.25 -4.08
CA VAL A 157 5.10 0.87 -4.40
C VAL A 157 6.59 0.61 -4.09
N ALA A 158 7.36 1.65 -3.76
CA ALA A 158 8.82 1.56 -3.55
C ALA A 158 9.22 0.57 -2.43
N SER A 159 8.41 0.46 -1.37
CA SER A 159 8.62 -0.55 -0.32
C SER A 159 8.45 -1.99 -0.84
N ALA A 160 7.55 -2.21 -1.80
CA ALA A 160 7.40 -3.49 -2.46
C ALA A 160 8.63 -3.80 -3.34
N GLU A 161 9.15 -2.82 -4.07
CA GLU A 161 10.36 -2.98 -4.91
C GLU A 161 11.60 -3.33 -4.08
N ARG A 162 11.78 -2.69 -2.91
CA ARG A 162 12.85 -3.06 -1.96
C ARG A 162 12.65 -4.48 -1.41
N SER A 163 11.40 -4.87 -1.12
CA SER A 163 11.09 -6.23 -0.68
C SER A 163 11.31 -7.26 -1.79
N PHE A 164 11.06 -6.91 -3.06
CA PHE A 164 11.36 -7.80 -4.19
C PHE A 164 12.87 -7.96 -4.44
N SER A 165 13.67 -6.92 -4.16
CA SER A 165 15.13 -7.01 -4.29
C SER A 165 15.74 -7.91 -3.21
N THR A 166 15.22 -7.90 -1.98
CA THR A 166 15.62 -8.85 -0.93
C THR A 166 15.05 -10.24 -1.18
N LEU A 167 13.81 -10.34 -1.69
CA LEU A 167 13.20 -11.61 -2.10
C LEU A 167 14.03 -12.33 -3.16
N ARG A 168 14.75 -11.62 -4.02
CA ARG A 168 15.68 -12.22 -4.99
C ARG A 168 16.81 -13.04 -4.34
N ARG A 169 17.18 -12.73 -3.09
CA ARG A 169 18.14 -13.54 -2.31
C ARG A 169 17.53 -14.87 -1.86
N LEU A 170 16.23 -14.86 -1.56
CA LEU A 170 15.49 -16.07 -1.22
C LEU A 170 15.16 -16.85 -2.51
N LYS A 171 14.44 -16.25 -3.45
CA LYS A 171 14.02 -16.86 -4.71
C LYS A 171 15.04 -16.57 -5.81
N THR A 172 16.07 -17.39 -5.88
CA THR A 172 17.06 -17.36 -6.96
C THR A 172 16.60 -18.20 -8.16
N TRP A 173 17.22 -17.98 -9.33
CA TRP A 173 16.90 -18.72 -10.55
C TRP A 173 17.08 -20.24 -10.38
N LEU A 174 18.16 -20.65 -9.70
CA LEU A 174 18.45 -22.05 -9.35
C LEU A 174 17.46 -22.66 -8.34
N ARG A 175 16.74 -21.82 -7.59
CA ARG A 175 15.76 -22.23 -6.56
C ARG A 175 14.33 -21.86 -6.94
N SER A 176 14.01 -21.88 -8.23
CA SER A 176 12.71 -21.45 -8.77
C SER A 176 11.54 -22.40 -8.45
N LYS A 177 11.83 -23.69 -8.20
CA LYS A 177 10.83 -24.74 -7.91
C LYS A 177 10.52 -24.87 -6.42
N MET A 178 10.12 -23.79 -5.74
CA MET A 178 9.65 -23.83 -4.35
C MET A 178 8.16 -23.51 -4.22
N GLY A 179 7.49 -24.18 -3.29
CA GLY A 179 6.11 -23.87 -2.93
C GLY A 179 5.99 -22.58 -2.11
N GLN A 180 4.78 -22.00 -2.08
CA GLN A 180 4.51 -20.74 -1.39
C GLN A 180 4.79 -20.82 0.11
N ASP A 181 4.41 -21.92 0.77
CA ASP A 181 4.62 -22.09 2.21
C ASP A 181 6.10 -22.02 2.60
N ARG A 182 6.96 -22.66 1.79
CA ARG A 182 8.41 -22.63 2.01
C ARG A 182 8.98 -21.23 1.77
N LEU A 183 8.49 -20.51 0.76
CA LEU A 183 8.91 -19.14 0.49
C LEU A 183 8.55 -18.22 1.67
N CYS A 184 7.29 -18.27 2.11
CA CYS A 184 6.80 -17.47 3.23
C CYS A 184 7.55 -17.80 4.52
N GLY A 185 7.75 -19.08 4.84
CA GLY A 185 8.49 -19.48 6.05
C GLY A 185 9.93 -18.95 6.06
N LEU A 186 10.66 -19.05 4.94
CA LEU A 186 12.01 -18.52 4.84
C LEU A 186 12.06 -16.99 4.88
N ALA A 187 11.06 -16.32 4.30
CA ALA A 187 10.95 -14.86 4.38
C ALA A 187 10.72 -14.41 5.83
N LEU A 188 9.84 -15.08 6.56
CA LEU A 188 9.59 -14.79 7.98
C LEU A 188 10.85 -15.00 8.83
N LEU A 189 11.58 -16.10 8.63
CA LEU A 189 12.86 -16.32 9.30
C LEU A 189 13.88 -15.22 9.02
N HIS A 190 13.89 -14.68 7.79
CA HIS A 190 14.79 -13.59 7.42
C HIS A 190 14.37 -12.22 7.98
N ILE A 191 13.06 -11.96 8.13
CA ILE A 191 12.53 -10.72 8.70
C ILE A 191 12.71 -10.70 10.21
N TYR A 192 12.46 -11.83 10.88
CA TYR A 192 12.46 -11.96 12.34
C TYR A 192 13.73 -12.64 12.86
N GLN A 193 14.91 -12.22 12.38
CA GLN A 193 16.20 -12.79 12.81
C GLN A 193 16.49 -12.59 14.30
N GLU A 194 15.89 -11.58 14.91
CA GLU A 194 16.07 -11.24 16.32
C GLU A 194 15.28 -12.17 17.26
N ILE A 195 14.31 -12.92 16.73
CA ILE A 195 13.53 -13.87 17.52
C ILE A 195 14.36 -15.14 17.67
N ASN A 196 14.69 -15.51 18.92
CA ASN A 196 15.35 -16.78 19.18
C ASN A 196 14.40 -17.94 18.88
N ILE A 197 14.85 -18.87 18.04
CA ILE A 197 14.05 -20.00 17.60
C ILE A 197 14.58 -21.25 18.30
N PRO A 198 13.78 -21.95 19.13
CA PRO A 198 14.23 -23.15 19.84
C PRO A 198 14.44 -24.30 18.84
N VAL A 199 15.68 -24.46 18.39
CA VAL A 199 16.04 -25.43 17.34
C VAL A 199 15.75 -26.86 17.82
N ASP A 200 16.01 -27.17 19.09
CA ASP A 200 15.81 -28.51 19.65
C ASP A 200 14.33 -28.92 19.63
N GLU A 201 13.42 -28.00 19.99
CA GLU A 201 11.97 -28.25 19.92
C GLU A 201 11.50 -28.46 18.48
N ILE A 202 12.08 -27.75 17.52
CA ILE A 202 11.77 -27.91 16.10
C ILE A 202 12.24 -29.27 15.60
N ILE A 203 13.45 -29.69 15.98
CA ILE A 203 13.99 -31.01 15.64
C ILE A 203 13.09 -32.09 16.23
N GLU A 204 12.71 -31.97 17.50
CA GLU A 204 11.84 -32.95 18.15
C GLU A 204 10.45 -32.98 17.47
N ARG A 205 9.85 -31.82 17.20
CA ARG A 205 8.57 -31.72 16.48
C ARG A 205 8.67 -32.36 15.10
N PHE A 206 9.74 -32.09 14.35
CA PHE A 206 9.98 -32.67 13.04
C PHE A 206 10.19 -34.19 13.14
N SER A 207 10.89 -34.65 14.18
CA SER A 207 11.12 -36.07 14.45
C SER A 207 9.83 -36.84 14.77
N ARG A 208 8.77 -36.17 15.20
CA ARG A 208 7.47 -36.79 15.46
C ARG A 208 6.57 -36.85 14.22
N MET A 209 6.92 -36.17 13.12
CA MET A 209 6.12 -36.19 11.89
C MET A 209 6.28 -37.53 11.15
N LYS A 210 5.15 -38.22 10.86
CA LYS A 210 5.16 -39.59 10.29
C LYS A 210 5.54 -39.67 8.80
N ASN A 211 5.48 -38.58 8.04
CA ASN A 211 5.78 -38.54 6.60
C ASN A 211 7.22 -38.09 6.32
N ARG A 212 8.22 -38.83 6.80
CA ARG A 212 9.63 -38.55 6.53
C ARG A 212 10.21 -39.53 5.52
N LYS A 213 11.11 -39.05 4.67
CA LYS A 213 11.90 -39.87 3.72
C LYS A 213 13.26 -40.29 4.30
N ILE A 214 13.59 -39.87 5.51
CA ILE A 214 14.89 -40.06 6.18
C ILE A 214 14.63 -40.28 7.66
N ASP A 215 15.27 -41.30 8.24
CA ASP A 215 15.21 -41.58 9.67
C ASP A 215 16.23 -40.71 10.42
N PHE A 216 15.77 -40.05 11.48
CA PHE A 216 16.64 -39.31 12.39
C PHE A 216 16.95 -40.20 13.59
N VAL A 217 18.22 -40.47 13.82
CA VAL A 217 18.69 -41.01 15.10
C VAL A 217 18.85 -39.81 16.01
N LEU A 218 17.98 -39.70 17.01
CA LEU A 218 18.07 -38.72 18.09
C LEU A 218 18.95 -39.26 19.22
#